data_AF-A0A928U682-F1
#
_entry.id   AF-A0A928U682-F1
#
_cell.length_a   1.000
_cell.length_b   1.000
_cell.length_c   1.000
_cell.angle_alpha   90.00
_cell.angle_beta   90.00
_cell.angle_gamma   90.00
#
_symmetry.space_group_name_H-M   'P 1'
#
loop_
_entity.id
_entity.type
_entity.pdbx_description
1 polymer ?
#
loop_
_entity_poly.entity_id
_entity_poly.type
_entity_poly.pdbx_seq_one_letter_code
_entity_poly.pdbx_strand_id
1 'polypeptide(L)'
;MINAIFWSTLATTTLLRQGYRPERTILFGLGHDEETGGTHGAKVMGELLKERGVRLAGIVDEGGGISDGLAAGVRGAVGLIGASEKGYLTVEFTVRGQPGHSSTPPPQTAIGILARALSRLESRPMSTRMRRLRPLYHGIGRAAQTVSTSSPSVMIFFASPHSSWIKVSGGWSTALTSASPWRAWPLWLRFMPNSCKCGAQKK
;
A
#
# COMPACT_ATOMS: atom_id res chain seq x y z
N MET A 1 8.90 -7.43 -16.60
CA MET A 1 9.48 -6.62 -17.68
C MET A 1 9.30 -7.07 -19.13
N ILE A 2 9.96 -8.13 -19.62
CA ILE A 2 9.97 -8.47 -21.08
C ILE A 2 8.55 -8.59 -21.65
N ASN A 3 7.64 -9.18 -20.87
CA ASN A 3 6.23 -9.34 -21.25
C ASN A 3 5.52 -7.98 -21.42
N ALA A 4 5.78 -7.00 -20.55
CA ALA A 4 5.10 -5.69 -20.60
C ALA A 4 5.49 -4.89 -21.85
N ILE A 5 6.77 -4.92 -22.22
CA ILE A 5 7.28 -4.27 -23.44
C ILE A 5 6.64 -4.91 -24.68
N PHE A 6 6.61 -6.24 -24.74
CA PHE A 6 6.01 -6.96 -25.86
C PHE A 6 4.52 -6.66 -26.01
N TRP A 7 3.74 -6.75 -24.92
CA TRP A 7 2.29 -6.53 -24.98
C TRP A 7 1.92 -5.09 -25.31
N SER A 8 2.63 -4.10 -24.76
CA SER A 8 2.37 -2.69 -25.05
C SER A 8 2.68 -2.32 -26.51
N THR A 9 3.81 -2.77 -27.05
CA THR A 9 4.18 -2.55 -28.45
C THR A 9 3.25 -3.28 -29.42
N LEU A 10 2.84 -4.51 -29.09
CA LEU A 10 1.84 -5.26 -29.87
C LEU A 10 0.47 -4.57 -29.87
N ALA A 11 0.00 -4.10 -28.72
CA ALA A 11 -1.26 -3.36 -28.61
C ALA A 11 -1.23 -2.08 -29.44
N THR A 12 -0.16 -1.28 -29.36
CA THR A 12 -0.02 -0.07 -30.15
C THR A 12 0.03 -0.36 -31.64
N THR A 13 0.81 -1.36 -32.07
CA THR A 13 0.87 -1.75 -33.48
C THR A 13 -0.49 -2.19 -34.01
N THR A 14 -1.26 -2.92 -33.20
CA THR A 14 -2.61 -3.36 -33.55
C THR A 14 -3.56 -2.19 -33.71
N LEU A 15 -3.57 -1.25 -32.77
CA LEU A 15 -4.40 -0.04 -32.83
C LEU A 15 -4.05 0.84 -34.04
N LEU A 16 -2.76 1.03 -34.31
CA LEU A 16 -2.30 1.79 -35.48
C LEU A 16 -2.75 1.13 -36.79
N ARG A 17 -2.69 -0.21 -36.90
CA ARG A 17 -3.21 -0.96 -38.06
C ARG A 17 -4.72 -0.83 -38.22
N GLN A 18 -5.46 -0.63 -37.14
CA GLN A 18 -6.90 -0.37 -37.14
C GLN A 18 -7.24 1.10 -37.46
N GLY A 19 -6.25 1.95 -37.72
CA GLY A 19 -6.45 3.36 -38.02
C GLY A 19 -6.74 4.23 -36.79
N TYR A 20 -6.54 3.70 -35.58
CA TYR A 20 -6.74 4.45 -34.35
C TYR A 20 -5.76 5.63 -34.27
N ARG A 21 -6.27 6.82 -33.95
CA ARG A 21 -5.47 8.04 -33.75
C ARG A 21 -5.62 8.49 -32.30
N PRO A 22 -4.57 8.38 -31.47
CA PRO A 22 -4.66 8.80 -30.08
C PRO A 22 -4.77 10.32 -29.99
N GLU A 23 -5.63 10.81 -29.10
CA GLU A 23 -5.80 12.24 -28.83
C GLU A 23 -4.56 12.88 -28.18
N ARG A 24 -3.74 12.07 -27.51
CA ARG A 24 -2.51 12.48 -26.83
C ARG A 24 -1.32 11.71 -27.36
N THR A 25 -0.15 12.34 -27.33
CA THR A 25 1.11 11.68 -27.63
C THR A 25 1.37 10.58 -26.61
N ILE A 26 1.70 9.39 -27.10
CA ILE A 26 2.15 8.25 -26.30
C ILE A 26 3.67 8.19 -26.41
N LEU A 27 4.36 8.20 -25.27
CA LEU A 27 5.81 8.07 -25.20
C LEU A 27 6.17 6.69 -24.65
N PHE A 28 7.06 5.99 -25.33
CA PHE A 28 7.63 4.73 -24.86
C PHE A 28 9.01 5.00 -24.24
N GLY A 29 9.15 4.69 -22.95
CA GLY A 29 10.44 4.69 -22.25
C GLY A 29 10.92 3.26 -22.05
N LEU A 30 12.06 2.91 -22.63
CA LEU A 30 12.63 1.56 -22.54
C LEU A 30 13.98 1.63 -21.83
N GLY A 31 14.00 1.24 -20.56
CA GLY A 31 15.22 1.14 -19.74
C GLY A 31 15.81 -0.27 -19.80
N HIS A 32 17.13 -0.38 -19.60
CA HIS A 32 17.84 -1.66 -19.63
C HIS A 32 18.20 -2.20 -18.23
N ASP A 33 18.02 -1.40 -17.18
CA ASP A 33 18.60 -1.61 -15.87
C ASP A 33 17.58 -1.56 -14.71
N GLU A 34 16.29 -1.71 -15.00
CA GLU A 34 15.22 -1.71 -13.99
C GLU A 34 15.47 -2.77 -12.90
N GLU A 35 15.87 -4.00 -13.28
CA GLU A 35 16.16 -5.09 -12.33
C GLU A 35 17.32 -4.75 -11.36
N THR A 36 18.11 -3.72 -11.69
CA THR A 36 19.24 -3.23 -10.88
C THR A 36 18.98 -1.86 -10.26
N GLY A 37 17.75 -1.34 -10.38
CA GLY A 37 17.28 -0.10 -9.76
C GLY A 37 17.08 1.08 -10.71
N GLY A 38 17.28 0.93 -12.02
CA GLY A 38 16.88 1.93 -13.02
C GLY A 38 17.67 3.25 -13.01
N THR A 39 18.91 3.23 -12.51
CA THR A 39 19.75 4.44 -12.34
C THR A 39 20.25 5.04 -13.65
N HIS A 40 20.44 4.23 -14.68
CA HIS A 40 20.90 4.61 -16.02
C HIS A 40 19.78 4.59 -17.06
N GLY A 41 18.67 3.91 -16.79
CA GLY A 41 17.47 3.89 -17.63
C GLY A 41 16.43 4.90 -17.16
N ALA A 42 15.52 4.46 -16.29
CA ALA A 42 14.34 5.24 -15.87
C ALA A 42 14.69 6.61 -15.30
N LYS A 43 15.73 6.70 -14.46
CA LYS A 43 16.18 7.96 -13.86
C LYS A 43 16.63 8.97 -14.92
N VAL A 44 17.50 8.56 -15.83
CA VAL A 44 18.03 9.42 -16.90
C VAL A 44 16.91 9.90 -17.83
N MET A 45 15.96 9.01 -18.16
CA MET A 45 14.78 9.39 -18.94
C MET A 45 13.91 10.44 -18.21
N GLY A 46 13.70 10.28 -16.90
CA GLY A 46 12.98 11.26 -16.09
C GLY A 46 13.67 12.63 -16.05
N GLU A 47 14.99 12.64 -15.89
CA GLU A 47 15.82 13.86 -15.92
C GLU A 47 15.71 14.56 -17.28
N LEU A 48 15.86 13.81 -18.38
CA LEU A 48 15.73 14.33 -19.74
C LEU A 48 14.34 14.93 -20.03
N LEU A 49 13.27 14.25 -19.62
CA LEU A 49 11.89 14.76 -19.80
C LEU A 49 11.68 16.05 -19.00
N LYS A 50 12.25 16.13 -17.79
CA LYS A 50 12.21 17.33 -16.96
C LYS A 50 12.97 18.49 -17.59
N GLU A 51 14.18 18.24 -18.09
CA GLU A 51 14.99 19.25 -18.80
C GLU A 51 14.27 19.79 -20.04
N ARG A 52 13.58 18.93 -20.77
CA ARG A 52 12.77 19.30 -21.95
C ARG A 52 11.43 19.96 -21.60
N GLY A 53 11.10 20.10 -20.31
CA GLY A 53 9.83 20.66 -19.87
C GLY A 53 8.60 19.82 -20.25
N VAL A 54 8.77 18.53 -20.52
CA VAL A 54 7.68 17.63 -20.90
C VAL A 54 6.82 17.32 -19.68
N ARG A 55 5.51 17.55 -19.78
CA ARG A 55 4.54 17.18 -18.74
C ARG A 55 3.74 15.96 -19.15
N LEU A 56 3.91 14.87 -18.41
CA LEU A 56 3.15 13.63 -18.60
C LEU A 56 1.81 13.72 -17.88
N ALA A 57 0.76 13.22 -18.51
CA ALA A 57 -0.56 13.07 -17.87
C ALA A 57 -0.59 11.88 -16.89
N GLY A 58 0.28 10.90 -17.10
CA GLY A 58 0.43 9.72 -16.26
C GLY A 58 1.54 8.82 -16.80
N ILE A 59 1.88 7.80 -16.03
CA ILE A 59 2.79 6.72 -16.41
C ILE A 59 2.03 5.40 -16.28
N VAL A 60 2.22 4.53 -17.25
CA VAL A 60 1.79 3.13 -17.18
C VAL A 60 3.07 2.33 -17.21
N ASP A 61 3.35 1.66 -16.09
CA ASP A 61 4.50 0.79 -15.93
C ASP A 61 4.02 -0.66 -15.81
N GLU A 62 4.87 -1.54 -15.29
CA GLU A 62 4.52 -2.92 -15.04
C GLU A 62 3.21 -3.06 -14.23
N GLY A 63 2.33 -3.91 -14.76
CA GLY A 63 1.14 -4.37 -14.06
C GLY A 63 1.42 -5.68 -13.34
N GLY A 64 0.47 -6.10 -12.51
CA GLY A 64 0.42 -7.48 -12.09
C GLY A 64 -0.09 -8.39 -13.22
N GLY A 65 0.14 -9.68 -13.07
CA GLY A 65 -0.33 -10.67 -14.02
C GLY A 65 -1.86 -10.83 -14.01
N ILE A 66 -2.36 -11.48 -15.07
CA ILE A 66 -3.68 -12.09 -15.05
C ILE A 66 -3.50 -13.52 -14.50
N SER A 67 -4.23 -13.86 -13.45
CA SER A 67 -4.14 -15.18 -12.82
C SER A 67 -5.51 -15.68 -12.42
N ASP A 68 -5.77 -16.96 -12.66
CA ASP A 68 -6.98 -17.63 -12.17
C ASP A 68 -6.75 -18.08 -10.71
N GLY A 69 -7.80 -18.06 -9.89
CA GLY A 69 -7.75 -18.54 -8.50
C GLY A 69 -6.92 -17.71 -7.52
N LEU A 70 -6.46 -16.52 -7.90
CA LEU A 70 -5.61 -15.67 -7.05
C LEU A 70 -6.32 -15.16 -5.78
N ALA A 71 -7.65 -15.00 -5.84
CA ALA A 71 -8.46 -14.53 -4.73
C ALA A 71 -9.53 -15.56 -4.36
N ALA A 72 -9.49 -16.03 -3.11
CA ALA A 72 -10.46 -16.99 -2.60
C ALA A 72 -11.90 -16.47 -2.80
N GLY A 73 -12.74 -17.31 -3.42
CA GLY A 73 -14.14 -16.99 -3.72
C GLY A 73 -14.38 -16.20 -5.02
N VAL A 74 -13.33 -15.71 -5.69
CA VAL A 74 -13.45 -15.09 -7.02
C VAL A 74 -13.34 -16.17 -8.09
N ARG A 75 -14.35 -16.28 -8.96
CA ARG A 75 -14.33 -17.22 -10.09
C ARG A 75 -13.75 -16.55 -11.33
N GLY A 76 -12.83 -17.24 -12.01
CA GLY A 76 -12.25 -16.81 -13.28
C GLY A 76 -11.02 -15.92 -13.13
N ALA A 77 -10.52 -15.45 -14.29
CA ALA A 77 -9.28 -14.70 -14.38
C ALA A 77 -9.34 -13.36 -13.65
N VAL A 78 -8.35 -13.12 -12.77
CA VAL A 78 -8.18 -11.87 -12.02
C VAL A 78 -6.96 -11.13 -12.57
N GLY A 79 -7.17 -9.89 -13.03
CA GLY A 79 -6.08 -8.98 -13.40
C GLY A 79 -5.65 -8.14 -12.20
N LEU A 80 -4.38 -8.23 -11.81
CA LEU A 80 -3.81 -7.39 -10.77
C LEU A 80 -3.35 -6.04 -11.34
N ILE A 81 -3.99 -4.96 -10.90
CA ILE A 81 -3.62 -3.60 -11.31
C ILE A 81 -2.83 -2.94 -10.19
N GLY A 82 -1.54 -2.73 -10.41
CA GLY A 82 -0.66 -1.98 -9.51
C GLY A 82 -0.98 -0.48 -9.57
N ALA A 83 -1.65 0.05 -8.56
CA ALA A 83 -1.93 1.49 -8.46
C ALA A 83 -0.82 2.27 -7.72
N SER A 84 0.07 1.56 -7.04
CA SER A 84 1.19 2.12 -6.30
C SER A 84 2.19 1.03 -5.94
N GLU A 85 3.46 1.39 -5.89
CA GLU A 85 4.52 0.51 -5.43
C GLU A 85 4.88 0.73 -3.96
N LYS A 86 5.49 -0.29 -3.37
CA LYS A 86 6.05 -0.20 -2.02
C LYS A 86 7.39 0.54 -2.09
N GLY A 87 7.44 1.74 -1.52
CA GLY A 87 8.72 2.42 -1.29
C GLY A 87 9.60 1.62 -0.33
N TYR A 88 10.90 1.57 -0.61
CA TYR A 88 11.91 1.02 0.28
C TYR A 88 12.96 2.08 0.60
N LEU A 89 13.67 1.88 1.71
CA LEU A 89 14.78 2.72 2.13
C LEU A 89 15.86 1.80 2.71
N THR A 90 17.07 1.93 2.19
CA THR A 90 18.25 1.29 2.75
C THR A 90 18.99 2.33 3.59
N VAL A 91 19.32 1.97 4.83
CA VAL A 91 20.05 2.83 5.77
C VAL A 91 21.31 2.10 6.22
N GLU A 92 22.45 2.76 6.14
CA GLU A 92 23.73 2.25 6.65
C GLU A 92 24.01 2.83 8.04
N PHE A 93 24.30 1.97 9.01
CA PHE A 93 24.67 2.38 10.36
C PHE A 93 26.15 2.13 10.60
N THR A 94 26.89 3.22 10.85
CA THR A 94 28.32 3.16 11.18
C THR A 94 28.56 3.73 12.58
N VAL A 95 29.15 2.93 13.46
CA VAL A 95 29.54 3.34 14.81
C VAL A 95 31.05 3.24 14.94
N ARG A 96 31.70 4.34 15.34
CA ARG A 96 33.13 4.37 15.63
C ARG A 96 33.34 4.29 17.14
N GLY A 97 34.20 3.38 17.58
CA GLY A 97 34.59 3.23 18.99
C GLY A 97 36.11 3.28 19.14
N GLN A 98 36.58 3.52 20.35
CA GLN A 98 38.01 3.45 20.65
C GLN A 98 38.46 1.98 20.80
N PRO A 99 39.61 1.59 20.23
CA PRO A 99 40.21 0.28 20.48
C PRO A 99 40.66 0.17 21.94
N GLY A 100 40.57 -1.04 22.52
CA GLY A 100 40.92 -1.31 23.91
C GLY A 100 41.26 -2.77 24.14
N HIS A 101 41.86 -3.07 25.29
CA HIS A 101 42.24 -4.44 25.64
C HIS A 101 40.99 -5.23 26.08
N SER A 102 40.77 -6.42 25.52
CA SER A 102 39.55 -7.20 25.79
C SER A 102 39.37 -7.61 27.26
N SER A 103 40.46 -7.65 28.05
CA SER A 103 40.41 -7.92 29.49
C SER A 103 40.00 -6.71 30.35
N THR A 104 39.98 -5.49 29.78
CA THR A 104 39.54 -4.25 30.45
C THR A 104 38.59 -3.49 29.51
N PRO A 105 37.40 -4.05 29.24
CA PRO A 105 36.49 -3.47 28.27
C PRO A 105 35.96 -2.11 28.75
N PRO A 106 35.78 -1.13 27.84
CA PRO A 106 35.13 0.12 28.19
C PRO A 106 33.64 -0.10 28.52
N PRO A 107 33.00 0.81 29.28
CA PRO A 107 31.59 0.69 29.64
C PRO A 107 30.63 0.56 28.44
N GLN A 108 31.00 1.10 27.28
CA GLN A 108 30.26 0.94 26.03
C GLN A 108 31.21 0.64 24.88
N THR A 109 30.92 -0.44 24.17
CA THR A 109 31.61 -0.81 22.92
C THR A 109 30.81 -0.34 21.71
N ALA A 110 31.46 -0.16 20.57
CA ALA A 110 30.79 0.15 19.31
C ALA A 110 29.71 -0.90 18.97
N ILE A 111 30.02 -2.18 19.22
CA ILE A 111 29.08 -3.30 19.07
C ILE A 111 27.87 -3.12 19.98
N GLY A 112 28.08 -2.78 21.27
CA GLY A 112 26.99 -2.57 22.22
C GLY A 112 26.08 -1.39 21.84
N ILE A 113 26.65 -0.32 21.30
CA ILE A 113 25.88 0.83 20.79
C ILE A 113 25.06 0.42 19.57
N LEU A 114 25.68 -0.25 18.59
CA LEU A 114 24.99 -0.70 17.37
C LEU A 114 23.88 -1.71 17.70
N ALA A 115 24.14 -2.69 18.56
CA ALA A 115 23.15 -3.67 19.00
C ALA A 115 21.93 -3.01 19.66
N ARG A 116 22.15 -1.99 20.52
CA ARG A 116 21.05 -1.22 21.11
C ARG A 116 20.26 -0.43 20.07
N ALA A 117 20.93 0.14 19.06
CA ALA A 117 20.25 0.86 17.99
C ALA A 117 19.36 -0.08 17.16
N LEU A 118 19.86 -1.26 16.79
CA LEU A 118 19.12 -2.29 16.06
C LEU A 118 17.92 -2.80 16.86
N SER A 119 18.12 -3.13 18.14
CA SER A 119 17.04 -3.57 19.04
C SER A 119 15.93 -2.52 19.18
N ARG A 120 16.30 -1.22 19.21
CA ARG A 120 15.32 -0.12 19.23
C ARG A 120 14.53 0.03 17.94
N LEU A 121 15.15 -0.29 16.80
CA LEU A 121 14.49 -0.26 15.49
C LEU A 121 13.49 -1.41 15.37
N GLU A 122 13.90 -2.62 15.75
CA GLU A 122 13.07 -3.82 15.73
C GLU A 122 11.86 -3.71 16.66
N SER A 123 12.06 -3.19 17.88
CA SER A 123 10.98 -2.97 18.85
C SER A 123 10.01 -1.85 18.48
N ARG A 124 10.26 -1.11 17.40
CA ARG A 124 9.42 0.00 16.92
C ARG A 124 9.06 -0.15 15.44
N PRO A 125 8.23 -1.15 15.08
CA PRO A 125 7.81 -1.35 13.71
C PRO A 125 7.06 -0.12 13.17
N MET A 126 7.29 0.20 11.89
CA MET A 126 6.57 1.28 11.22
C MET A 126 5.07 1.00 11.18
N SER A 127 4.26 2.04 11.42
CA SER A 127 2.80 1.91 11.37
C SER A 127 2.31 1.47 9.99
N THR A 128 1.60 0.33 9.95
CA THR A 128 0.99 -0.19 8.72
C THR A 128 -0.19 0.68 8.30
N ARG A 129 -0.11 1.27 7.09
CA ARG A 129 -1.19 2.07 6.52
C ARG A 129 -1.90 1.29 5.41
N MET A 130 -3.04 0.67 5.72
CA MET A 130 -3.82 -0.12 4.75
C MET A 130 -4.64 0.71 3.75
N ARG A 131 -4.61 2.05 3.84
CA ARG A 131 -5.43 2.94 2.98
C ARG A 131 -5.28 2.64 1.49
N ARG A 132 -4.05 2.34 1.02
CA ARG A 132 -3.76 2.02 -0.38
C ARG A 132 -4.26 0.63 -0.80
N LEU A 133 -4.44 -0.29 0.14
CA LEU A 133 -4.95 -1.65 -0.12
C LEU A 133 -6.48 -1.75 -0.06
N ARG A 134 -7.17 -0.73 0.48
CA ARG A 134 -8.64 -0.74 0.58
C ARG A 134 -9.35 -1.05 -0.75
N PRO A 135 -8.95 -0.47 -1.91
CA PRO A 135 -9.61 -0.77 -3.19
C PRO A 135 -9.46 -2.25 -3.58
N LEU A 136 -8.30 -2.86 -3.31
CA LEU A 136 -8.06 -4.28 -3.55
C LEU A 136 -9.04 -5.14 -2.74
N TYR A 137 -9.11 -4.92 -1.43
CA TYR A 137 -10.01 -5.70 -0.57
C TYR A 137 -11.50 -5.45 -0.89
N HIS A 138 -11.88 -4.22 -1.25
CA HIS A 138 -13.24 -3.94 -1.71
C HIS A 138 -13.56 -4.63 -3.03
N GLY A 139 -12.62 -4.65 -3.98
CA GLY A 139 -12.76 -5.32 -5.27
C GLY A 139 -12.92 -6.82 -5.10
N ILE A 140 -12.01 -7.44 -4.34
CA ILE A 140 -12.08 -8.87 -4.00
C ILE A 140 -13.37 -9.17 -3.24
N GLY A 141 -13.73 -8.39 -2.22
CA GLY A 141 -14.94 -8.64 -1.42
C GLY A 141 -16.25 -8.54 -2.22
N ARG A 142 -16.28 -7.75 -3.30
CA ARG A 142 -17.43 -7.70 -4.23
C ARG A 142 -17.42 -8.85 -5.24
N ALA A 143 -16.25 -9.23 -5.71
CA ALA A 143 -16.09 -10.29 -6.71
C ALA A 143 -16.16 -11.70 -6.11
N ALA A 144 -15.79 -11.82 -4.83
CA ALA A 144 -15.89 -13.05 -4.08
C ALA A 144 -17.37 -13.37 -3.91
N GLN A 145 -17.81 -14.46 -4.53
CA GLN A 145 -19.13 -14.98 -4.24
C GLN A 145 -19.17 -15.29 -2.74
N THR A 146 -20.31 -15.01 -2.11
CA THR A 146 -20.56 -15.42 -0.74
C THR A 146 -20.13 -16.88 -0.65
N VAL A 147 -19.08 -17.16 0.12
CA VAL A 147 -18.71 -18.54 0.42
C VAL A 147 -19.92 -19.06 1.18
N SER A 148 -20.84 -19.72 0.47
CA SER A 148 -21.86 -20.55 1.08
C SER A 148 -21.06 -21.65 1.75
N THR A 149 -20.70 -21.43 3.02
CA THR A 149 -20.05 -22.42 3.85
C THR A 149 -21.08 -23.51 4.12
N SER A 150 -21.26 -24.42 3.16
CA SER A 150 -21.81 -25.75 3.40
C SER A 150 -20.73 -26.70 3.94
N SER A 151 -19.55 -26.19 4.34
CA SER A 151 -18.53 -26.94 5.08
C SER A 151 -18.22 -26.24 6.41
N PRO A 152 -18.42 -26.90 7.57
CA PRO A 152 -18.50 -26.25 8.88
C PRO A 152 -17.17 -25.83 9.52
N SER A 153 -16.04 -25.78 8.81
CA SER A 153 -14.73 -25.74 9.49
C SER A 153 -14.02 -24.39 9.55
N VAL A 154 -14.57 -23.29 9.02
CA VAL A 154 -13.93 -21.97 9.18
C VAL A 154 -14.99 -20.89 9.45
N MET A 155 -15.15 -20.55 10.73
CA MET A 155 -15.99 -19.44 11.19
C MET A 155 -15.09 -18.21 11.38
N ILE A 156 -15.08 -17.30 10.40
CA ILE A 156 -14.41 -15.99 10.55
C ILE A 156 -15.39 -15.04 11.23
N PHE A 157 -15.14 -14.74 12.51
CA PHE A 157 -15.90 -13.73 13.24
C PHE A 157 -15.37 -12.32 12.94
N PHE A 158 -16.21 -11.45 12.39
CA PHE A 158 -15.99 -10.00 12.42
C PHE A 158 -16.67 -9.44 13.67
N ALA A 159 -15.89 -9.11 14.70
CA ALA A 159 -16.40 -8.41 15.88
C ALA A 159 -16.65 -6.93 15.55
N SER A 160 -17.89 -6.47 15.71
CA SER A 160 -18.23 -5.04 15.75
C SER A 160 -17.97 -4.47 17.15
N PRO A 161 -17.45 -3.23 17.33
CA PRO A 161 -17.02 -2.74 18.65
C PRO A 161 -18.15 -2.30 19.59
N HIS A 162 -19.42 -2.38 19.19
CA HIS A 162 -20.53 -1.71 19.90
C HIS A 162 -21.75 -2.59 20.18
N SER A 163 -21.56 -3.74 20.83
CA SER A 163 -22.70 -4.44 21.45
C SER A 163 -22.29 -5.08 22.78
N SER A 164 -22.83 -4.53 23.86
CA SER A 164 -22.86 -5.12 25.20
C SER A 164 -23.59 -6.47 25.14
N TRP A 165 -22.91 -7.53 25.59
CA TRP A 165 -23.46 -8.88 25.65
C TRP A 165 -24.38 -9.02 26.86
N ILE A 166 -25.68 -9.22 26.63
CA ILE A 166 -26.58 -9.78 27.64
C ILE A 166 -26.61 -11.29 27.42
N LYS A 167 -26.15 -12.04 28.42
CA LYS A 167 -26.18 -13.50 28.44
C LYS A 167 -27.57 -13.95 28.89
N VAL A 168 -28.39 -14.44 27.96
CA VAL A 168 -29.59 -15.23 28.28
C VAL A 168 -29.30 -16.67 27.88
N SER A 169 -29.44 -17.59 28.84
CA SER A 169 -29.19 -19.02 28.67
C SER A 169 -30.34 -19.68 27.91
N GLY A 170 -30.02 -20.34 26.79
CA GLY A 170 -30.88 -21.36 26.15
C GLY A 170 -31.46 -20.96 24.79
N GLY A 171 -30.78 -21.38 23.71
CA GLY A 171 -31.34 -21.46 22.35
C GLY A 171 -31.28 -20.17 21.53
N TRP A 172 -30.61 -20.21 20.37
CA TRP A 172 -30.67 -19.13 19.38
C TRP A 172 -31.69 -19.49 18.30
N SER A 173 -32.86 -18.86 18.37
CA SER A 173 -33.68 -18.54 17.21
C SER A 173 -33.70 -17.04 17.10
N THR A 174 -33.35 -16.47 15.94
CA THR A 174 -33.61 -15.07 15.67
C THR A 174 -34.79 -14.96 14.71
N ALA A 175 -35.94 -14.66 15.29
CA ALA A 175 -37.07 -14.10 14.57
C ALA A 175 -36.65 -12.75 13.98
N LEU A 176 -36.91 -12.55 12.69
CA LEU A 176 -36.93 -11.25 12.06
C LEU A 176 -38.14 -10.48 12.59
N THR A 177 -37.92 -9.42 13.36
CA THR A 177 -38.94 -8.39 13.55
C THR A 177 -38.37 -7.04 13.15
N SER A 178 -38.84 -6.62 11.97
CA SER A 178 -38.84 -5.26 11.46
C SER A 178 -39.44 -4.26 12.46
N ALA A 179 -38.79 -3.13 12.66
CA ALA A 179 -39.45 -1.84 12.89
C ALA A 179 -38.45 -0.69 12.70
N SER A 180 -38.71 0.13 11.68
CA SER A 180 -38.33 1.56 11.61
C SER A 180 -39.59 2.38 11.97
N PRO A 181 -39.70 3.72 11.81
CA PRO A 181 -38.75 4.86 11.85
C PRO A 181 -39.35 6.15 12.51
N TRP A 182 -38.64 6.94 13.34
CA TRP A 182 -39.01 8.37 13.61
C TRP A 182 -37.74 9.20 13.95
N ARG A 183 -37.35 10.20 13.12
CA ARG A 183 -37.44 11.69 13.27
C ARG A 183 -36.73 12.25 14.54
N ALA A 184 -35.93 13.32 14.59
CA ALA A 184 -35.81 14.57 13.81
C ALA A 184 -34.41 15.24 14.02
N TRP A 185 -34.14 16.31 13.25
CA TRP A 185 -32.89 17.12 13.14
C TRP A 185 -32.65 18.15 14.31
N PRO A 186 -31.85 19.24 14.16
CA PRO A 186 -30.41 19.34 14.47
C PRO A 186 -30.08 20.49 15.47
N LEU A 187 -28.87 20.55 16.05
CA LEU A 187 -28.39 21.81 16.65
C LEU A 187 -26.94 22.11 16.30
N TRP A 188 -26.77 23.26 15.65
CA TRP A 188 -25.52 23.95 15.38
C TRP A 188 -24.92 24.49 16.68
N LEU A 189 -23.61 24.38 16.85
CA LEU A 189 -22.81 25.36 17.60
C LEU A 189 -21.39 25.38 17.02
N ARG A 190 -21.05 26.51 16.40
CA ARG A 190 -19.74 26.85 15.85
C ARG A 190 -19.34 28.17 16.50
N PHE A 191 -18.23 28.20 17.22
CA PHE A 191 -17.35 29.37 17.35
C PHE A 191 -15.92 28.88 17.62
N MET A 192 -14.97 29.41 16.84
CA MET A 192 -13.51 29.17 16.82
C MET A 192 -12.81 30.07 17.88
N PRO A 193 -11.50 30.35 17.80
CA PRO A 193 -10.31 29.52 18.02
C PRO A 193 -9.40 30.11 19.13
N ASN A 194 -8.57 29.30 19.80
CA ASN A 194 -7.43 29.83 20.55
C ASN A 194 -6.10 29.55 19.85
N SER A 195 -5.52 30.65 19.40
CA SER A 195 -4.12 30.86 19.03
C SER A 195 -3.17 30.63 20.20
N CYS A 196 -2.03 29.99 19.97
CA CYS A 196 -0.76 30.44 20.54
C CYS A 196 0.42 29.93 19.70
N LYS A 197 1.17 30.88 19.13
CA LYS A 197 2.41 30.70 18.38
C LYS A 197 3.62 30.91 19.30
N CYS A 198 4.72 30.30 18.85
CA CYS A 198 6.11 30.74 18.93
C CYS A 198 6.94 30.55 20.21
N GLY A 199 8.12 29.99 19.97
CA GLY A 199 9.28 30.01 20.85
C GLY A 199 10.48 29.32 20.19
N ALA A 200 11.07 29.95 19.16
CA ALA A 200 12.37 29.57 18.63
C ALA A 200 13.47 30.13 19.55
N GLN A 201 14.47 29.31 19.90
CA GLN A 201 15.75 29.81 20.42
C GLN A 201 16.89 29.26 19.58
N LYS A 202 17.60 30.19 18.93
CA LYS A 202 19.00 30.03 18.52
C LYS A 202 19.88 30.43 19.71
N LYS A 203 20.92 29.64 19.95
CA LYS A 203 22.24 30.09 20.38
C LYS A 203 23.27 29.38 19.52
#